data_AF-A0A2R7K5N1-F1
#
_entry.id   AF-A0A2R7K5N1-F1
#
_cell.length_a   1.000
_cell.length_b   1.000
_cell.length_c   1.000
_cell.angle_alpha   90.00
_cell.angle_beta   90.00
_cell.angle_gamma   90.00
#
_symmetry.space_group_name_H-M   'P 1'
#
loop_
_entity.id
_entity.type
_entity.pdbx_description
1 polymer ?
#
loop_
_entity_poly.entity_id
_entity_poly.type
_entity_poly.pdbx_seq_one_letter_code
_entity_poly.pdbx_strand_id
1 'polypeptide(L)'
;MNAEMNTLRTLILQQMDPAYFNLDEQQVLYWIAELPVIKEKIFKSMQEEMLGATPNSLVERHLKQIQYDCGFLTDALFKYQKVPVSCMELYAAAGDCLEQLLEHIELRYVGFFNWAKETTASLPKVESNPRIRVLFSVDALAYFFKLMNKAGGLDAGPVTQLILAISKNFITPGIGDGYISPNSLTTKYKQVVQNTAIRVRVLLVRMLKLLDEEFN
;
A
#
# COMPACT_ATOMS: atom_id res chain seq x y z
N MET A 1 7.83 -12.85 1.14
CA MET A 1 7.80 -11.89 2.26
C MET A 1 8.93 -12.10 3.28
N ASN A 2 9.01 -13.25 3.98
CA ASN A 2 10.07 -13.46 4.99
C ASN A 2 11.49 -13.60 4.41
N ALA A 3 11.64 -14.08 3.16
CA ALA A 3 12.96 -14.32 2.57
C ALA A 3 13.67 -12.99 2.25
N GLU A 4 12.91 -12.02 1.73
CA GLU A 4 13.39 -10.70 1.35
C GLU A 4 13.76 -9.87 2.59
N MET A 5 12.94 -9.90 3.64
CA MET A 5 13.30 -9.25 4.90
C MET A 5 14.51 -9.89 5.59
N ASN A 6 14.67 -11.21 5.49
CA ASN A 6 15.87 -11.87 5.98
C ASN A 6 17.12 -11.42 5.20
N THR A 7 16.98 -11.17 3.90
CA THR A 7 18.07 -10.64 3.08
C THR A 7 18.49 -9.24 3.56
N LEU A 8 17.52 -8.35 3.84
CA LEU A 8 17.80 -7.03 4.44
C LEU A 8 18.45 -7.14 5.82
N ARG A 9 17.97 -8.05 6.67
CA ARG A 9 18.58 -8.29 7.98
C ARG A 9 20.03 -8.76 7.86
N THR A 10 20.31 -9.72 6.99
CA THR A 10 21.67 -10.23 6.76
C THR A 10 22.59 -9.12 6.27
N LEU A 11 22.16 -8.33 5.29
CA LEU A 11 22.93 -7.19 4.80
C LEU A 11 23.26 -6.21 5.94
N ILE A 12 22.25 -5.73 6.66
CA ILE A 12 22.42 -4.63 7.62
C ILE A 12 23.12 -5.08 8.91
N LEU A 13 22.80 -6.26 9.44
CA LEU A 13 23.30 -6.72 10.74
C LEU A 13 24.62 -7.50 10.65
N GLN A 14 24.98 -8.01 9.47
CA GLN A 14 26.19 -8.83 9.32
C GLN A 14 27.19 -8.17 8.38
N GLN A 15 26.75 -7.74 7.20
CA GLN A 15 27.68 -7.25 6.17
C GLN A 15 28.01 -5.77 6.31
N MET A 16 27.04 -4.98 6.78
CA MET A 16 27.22 -3.55 7.03
C MET A 16 27.68 -3.23 8.45
N ASP A 17 27.78 -4.21 9.36
CA ASP A 17 28.28 -3.96 10.72
C ASP A 17 29.75 -3.46 10.66
N PRO A 18 30.05 -2.23 11.14
CA PRO A 18 31.42 -1.70 11.14
C PRO A 18 32.44 -2.58 11.86
N ALA A 19 32.01 -3.43 12.81
CA ALA A 19 32.89 -4.36 13.52
C ALA A 19 33.36 -5.54 12.65
N TYR A 20 32.58 -5.91 11.64
CA TYR A 20 32.83 -7.07 10.77
C TYR A 20 32.87 -6.73 9.29
N PHE A 21 32.89 -5.43 8.97
CA PHE A 21 32.76 -4.92 7.62
C PHE A 21 33.88 -5.47 6.71
N ASN A 22 33.50 -6.18 5.65
CA ASN A 22 34.43 -6.78 4.71
C ASN A 22 33.99 -6.66 3.23
N LEU A 23 33.03 -5.78 2.93
CA LEU A 23 32.51 -5.63 1.57
C LEU A 23 33.53 -4.90 0.69
N ASP A 24 33.78 -5.47 -0.49
CA ASP A 24 34.51 -4.78 -1.55
C ASP A 24 33.61 -3.81 -2.33
N GLU A 25 34.23 -2.99 -3.18
CA GLU A 25 33.52 -1.98 -3.98
C GLU A 25 32.47 -2.59 -4.93
N GLN A 26 32.72 -3.77 -5.48
CA GLN A 26 31.75 -4.44 -6.37
C GLN A 26 30.54 -4.94 -5.59
N GLN A 27 30.75 -5.48 -4.39
CA GLN A 27 29.69 -5.92 -3.50
C GLN A 27 28.85 -4.73 -3.00
N VAL A 28 29.47 -3.59 -2.72
CA VAL A 28 28.77 -2.35 -2.36
C VAL A 28 27.85 -1.91 -3.50
N LEU A 29 28.37 -1.85 -4.74
CA LEU A 29 27.57 -1.48 -5.91
C LEU A 29 26.44 -2.47 -6.20
N TYR A 30 26.71 -3.77 -6.03
CA TYR A 30 25.69 -4.82 -6.15
C TYR A 30 24.53 -4.57 -5.19
N TRP A 31 24.83 -4.33 -3.91
CA TRP A 31 23.77 -4.12 -2.90
C TRP A 31 22.98 -2.83 -3.12
N ILE A 32 23.63 -1.75 -3.56
CA ILE A 32 22.94 -0.51 -3.94
C ILE A 32 21.91 -0.78 -5.04
N ALA A 33 22.26 -1.60 -6.03
CA ALA A 33 21.34 -1.97 -7.11
C ALA A 33 20.26 -2.98 -6.70
N GLU A 34 20.56 -3.89 -5.77
CA GLU A 34 19.64 -4.95 -5.34
C GLU A 34 18.62 -4.46 -4.30
N LEU A 35 18.94 -3.46 -3.48
CA LEU A 35 18.05 -2.90 -2.45
C LEU A 35 16.68 -2.46 -3.01
N PRO A 36 16.59 -1.68 -4.10
CA PRO A 36 15.31 -1.38 -4.74
C PRO A 36 14.54 -2.62 -5.19
N VAL A 37 15.21 -3.64 -5.71
CA VAL A 37 14.58 -4.89 -6.17
C VAL A 37 13.99 -5.66 -5.00
N ILE A 38 14.72 -5.76 -3.89
CA ILE A 38 14.26 -6.38 -2.65
C ILE A 38 13.02 -5.64 -2.12
N LYS A 39 13.07 -4.31 -2.08
CA LYS A 39 11.93 -3.47 -1.67
C LYS A 39 10.68 -3.77 -2.50
N GLU A 40 10.77 -3.79 -3.82
CA GLU A 40 9.63 -4.07 -4.70
C GLU A 40 9.09 -5.50 -4.51
N LYS A 41 9.95 -6.51 -4.30
CA LYS A 41 9.52 -7.87 -3.98
C LYS A 41 8.77 -7.94 -2.64
N ILE A 42 9.20 -7.15 -1.65
CA ILE A 42 8.51 -7.04 -0.37
C ILE A 42 7.14 -6.38 -0.57
N PHE A 43 7.06 -5.26 -1.29
CA PHE A 43 5.78 -4.60 -1.60
C PHE A 43 4.80 -5.53 -2.30
N LYS A 44 5.27 -6.25 -3.32
CA LYS A 44 4.46 -7.25 -4.03
C LYS A 44 3.97 -8.35 -3.10
N SER A 45 4.84 -8.88 -2.24
CA SER A 45 4.45 -9.89 -1.25
C SER A 45 3.38 -9.38 -0.28
N MET A 46 3.54 -8.16 0.24
CA MET A 46 2.55 -7.53 1.14
C MET A 46 1.19 -7.37 0.42
N GLN A 47 1.21 -6.94 -0.84
CA GLN A 47 0.00 -6.78 -1.64
C GLN A 47 -0.68 -8.12 -1.94
N GLU A 48 0.09 -9.16 -2.29
CA GLU A 48 -0.43 -10.50 -2.54
C GLU A 48 -1.05 -11.12 -1.27
N GLU A 49 -0.41 -10.98 -0.11
CA GLU A 49 -0.98 -11.45 1.15
C GLU A 49 -2.27 -10.71 1.52
N MET A 50 -2.35 -9.41 1.24
CA MET A 50 -3.54 -8.60 1.49
C MET A 50 -4.72 -8.89 0.56
N LEU A 51 -4.44 -9.16 -0.72
CA LEU A 51 -5.47 -9.42 -1.72
C LEU A 51 -5.81 -10.91 -1.81
N GLY A 52 -4.99 -11.77 -1.21
CA GLY A 52 -5.15 -13.22 -1.20
C GLY A 52 -6.17 -13.71 -0.16
N ALA A 53 -6.17 -15.02 0.06
CA ALA A 53 -7.06 -15.69 1.01
C ALA A 53 -6.54 -15.68 2.46
N THR A 54 -5.45 -14.97 2.73
CA THR A 54 -4.80 -14.97 4.05
C THR A 54 -5.69 -14.26 5.08
N PRO A 55 -5.90 -14.83 6.28
CA PRO A 55 -6.70 -14.19 7.31
C PRO A 55 -6.14 -12.81 7.72
N ASN A 56 -7.00 -11.80 7.85
CA ASN A 56 -6.59 -10.43 8.20
C ASN A 56 -5.71 -10.34 9.46
N SER A 57 -5.96 -11.18 10.47
CA SER A 57 -5.14 -11.22 11.69
C SER A 57 -3.71 -11.69 11.44
N LEU A 58 -3.54 -12.60 10.47
CA LEU A 58 -2.24 -13.11 10.06
C LEU A 58 -1.50 -12.06 9.22
N VAL A 59 -2.21 -11.40 8.30
CA VAL A 59 -1.68 -10.26 7.52
C VAL A 59 -1.27 -9.10 8.44
N GLU A 60 -2.07 -8.77 9.47
CA GLU A 60 -1.73 -7.74 10.46
C GLU A 60 -0.44 -8.09 11.20
N ARG A 61 -0.33 -9.34 11.66
CA ARG A 61 0.85 -9.83 12.35
C ARG A 61 2.08 -9.74 11.46
N HIS A 62 1.94 -10.14 10.21
CA HIS A 62 3.00 -10.11 9.20
C HIS A 62 3.47 -8.68 8.90
N LEU A 63 2.55 -7.74 8.71
CA LEU A 63 2.89 -6.34 8.47
C LEU A 63 3.50 -5.67 9.71
N LYS A 64 3.01 -5.98 10.91
CA LYS A 64 3.65 -5.55 12.16
C LYS A 64 5.04 -6.12 12.34
N GLN A 65 5.26 -7.37 11.92
CA GLN A 65 6.59 -7.99 11.97
C GLN A 65 7.54 -7.23 11.04
N ILE A 66 7.13 -6.91 9.82
CA ILE A 66 7.95 -6.10 8.90
C ILE A 66 8.20 -4.71 9.47
N GLN A 67 7.17 -4.06 10.01
CA GLN A 67 7.32 -2.74 10.63
C GLN A 67 8.32 -2.77 11.78
N TYR A 68 8.23 -3.79 12.65
CA TYR A 68 9.19 -4.01 13.73
C TYR A 68 10.59 -4.23 13.18
N ASP A 69 10.73 -5.06 12.14
CA ASP A 69 12.01 -5.37 11.53
C ASP A 69 12.65 -4.14 10.90
N CYS A 70 11.88 -3.35 10.16
CA CYS A 70 12.38 -2.10 9.60
C CYS A 70 12.81 -1.13 10.70
N GLY A 71 12.02 -0.95 11.76
CA GLY A 71 12.42 -0.12 12.90
C GLY A 71 13.70 -0.60 13.58
N PHE A 72 13.81 -1.91 13.82
CA PHE A 72 15.00 -2.53 14.41
C PHE A 72 16.25 -2.34 13.52
N LEU A 73 16.11 -2.50 12.21
CA LEU A 73 17.22 -2.34 11.26
C LEU A 73 17.63 -0.87 11.09
N THR A 74 16.66 0.05 11.11
CA THR A 74 16.93 1.49 11.12
C THR A 74 17.71 1.88 12.37
N ASP A 75 17.31 1.40 13.54
CA ASP A 75 18.04 1.62 14.80
C ASP A 75 19.47 1.06 14.75
N ALA A 76 19.67 -0.10 14.11
CA ALA A 76 20.99 -0.69 13.92
C ALA A 76 21.87 0.20 13.03
N LEU A 77 21.34 0.66 11.89
CA LEU A 77 22.04 1.58 10.98
C LEU A 77 22.43 2.89 11.69
N PHE A 78 21.53 3.48 12.48
CA PHE A 78 21.83 4.70 13.24
C PHE A 78 22.93 4.52 14.29
N LYS A 79 23.08 3.32 14.86
CA LYS A 79 24.12 3.03 15.87
C LYS A 79 25.51 2.85 15.27
N TYR A 80 25.62 2.69 13.95
CA TYR A 80 26.91 2.55 13.27
C TYR A 80 27.62 3.91 13.18
N GLN A 81 28.39 4.24 14.21
CA GLN A 81 29.06 5.54 14.36
C GLN A 81 30.32 5.72 13.49
N LYS A 82 30.83 4.67 12.84
CA LYS A 82 32.09 4.69 12.06
C LYS A 82 31.90 4.06 10.68
N VAL A 83 31.08 4.70 9.86
CA VAL A 83 30.83 4.27 8.48
C VAL A 83 32.03 4.63 7.60
N PRO A 84 32.65 3.66 6.90
CA PRO A 84 33.67 3.95 5.90
C PRO A 84 33.09 4.84 4.79
N VAL A 85 33.83 5.87 4.35
CA VAL A 85 33.37 6.82 3.32
C VAL A 85 32.97 6.10 2.03
N SER A 86 33.71 5.05 1.66
CA SER A 86 33.42 4.21 0.49
C SER A 86 32.05 3.52 0.51
N CYS A 87 31.38 3.49 1.65
CA CYS A 87 30.15 2.73 1.86
C CYS A 87 28.98 3.61 2.32
N MET A 88 29.20 4.93 2.44
CA MET A 88 28.15 5.87 2.85
C MET A 88 26.92 5.80 1.94
N GLU A 89 27.11 5.60 0.64
CA GLU A 89 26.01 5.45 -0.32
C GLU A 89 25.17 4.21 -0.06
N LEU A 90 25.79 3.08 0.31
CA LEU A 90 25.06 1.86 0.67
C LEU A 90 24.26 2.04 1.96
N TYR A 91 24.82 2.75 2.94
CA TYR A 91 24.12 3.07 4.18
C TYR A 91 22.91 3.99 3.94
N ALA A 92 23.07 5.02 3.10
CA ALA A 92 21.98 5.87 2.69
C ALA A 92 20.90 5.09 1.94
N ALA A 93 21.29 4.28 0.95
CA ALA A 93 20.37 3.45 0.18
C ALA A 93 19.60 2.44 1.06
N ALA A 94 20.26 1.83 2.04
CA ALA A 94 19.62 0.93 2.99
C ALA A 94 18.63 1.68 3.90
N GLY A 95 19.01 2.86 4.40
CA GLY A 95 18.13 3.74 5.17
C GLY A 95 16.88 4.14 4.38
N ASP A 96 17.06 4.64 3.16
CA ASP A 96 15.98 5.04 2.25
C ASP A 96 15.05 3.85 1.93
N CYS A 97 15.62 2.65 1.76
CA CYS A 97 14.84 1.43 1.53
C CYS A 97 13.94 1.10 2.73
N LEU A 98 14.46 1.17 3.95
CA LEU A 98 13.68 0.91 5.17
C LEU A 98 12.62 1.99 5.41
N GLU A 99 12.95 3.26 5.17
CA GLU A 99 12.00 4.37 5.28
C GLU A 99 10.84 4.20 4.30
N GLN A 100 11.12 3.91 3.02
CA GLN A 100 10.08 3.65 2.03
C GLN A 100 9.20 2.44 2.39
N LEU A 101 9.76 1.40 3.02
CA LEU A 101 9.00 0.26 3.51
C LEU A 101 8.05 0.67 4.64
N LEU A 102 8.54 1.45 5.62
CA LEU A 102 7.75 1.97 6.73
C LEU A 102 6.65 2.92 6.23
N GLU A 103 6.99 3.87 5.37
CA GLU A 103 6.04 4.82 4.78
C GLU A 103 4.96 4.08 3.99
N HIS A 104 5.33 3.04 3.22
CA HIS A 104 4.36 2.22 2.51
C HIS A 104 3.38 1.55 3.48
N ILE A 105 3.88 0.99 4.59
CA ILE A 105 3.04 0.38 5.61
C ILE A 105 2.11 1.40 6.27
N GLU A 106 2.63 2.57 6.60
CA GLU A 106 1.86 3.63 7.24
C GLU A 106 0.77 4.20 6.33
N LEU A 107 1.12 4.54 5.09
CA LEU A 107 0.19 5.15 4.13
C LEU A 107 -0.86 4.16 3.61
N ARG A 108 -0.50 2.88 3.42
CA ARG A 108 -1.39 1.89 2.81
C ARG A 108 -2.14 1.04 3.82
N TYR A 109 -1.56 0.76 4.98
CA TYR A 109 -2.01 -0.36 5.82
C TYR A 109 -2.45 0.04 7.23
N VAL A 110 -2.01 1.17 7.78
CA VAL A 110 -2.53 1.68 9.07
C VAL A 110 -4.03 1.98 8.97
N GLY A 111 -4.49 2.48 7.82
CA GLY A 111 -5.92 2.66 7.54
C GLY A 111 -6.72 1.35 7.41
N PHE A 112 -6.07 0.23 7.09
CA PHE A 112 -6.71 -1.08 6.92
C PHE A 112 -6.97 -1.78 8.27
N PHE A 113 -6.02 -1.73 9.21
CA PHE A 113 -6.15 -2.41 10.52
C PHE A 113 -6.83 -1.58 11.61
N ASN A 114 -6.71 -0.25 11.59
CA ASN A 114 -7.48 0.60 12.50
C ASN A 114 -8.99 0.36 12.31
N TRP A 115 -9.41 0.13 11.06
CA TRP A 115 -10.78 -0.27 10.72
C TRP A 115 -11.14 -1.68 11.22
N ALA A 116 -10.27 -2.68 11.03
CA ALA A 116 -10.53 -4.06 11.48
C ALA A 116 -10.70 -4.17 13.02
N LYS A 117 -9.98 -3.36 13.78
CA LYS A 117 -10.13 -3.26 15.24
C LYS A 117 -11.46 -2.64 15.66
N GLU A 118 -11.93 -1.63 14.94
CA GLU A 118 -13.26 -1.03 15.15
C GLU A 118 -14.38 -2.05 14.86
N THR A 119 -14.22 -2.90 13.85
CA THR A 119 -15.17 -4.00 13.53
C THR A 119 -15.19 -5.11 14.59
N THR A 120 -14.06 -5.45 15.21
CA THR A 120 -13.99 -6.52 16.23
C THR A 120 -14.59 -6.16 17.59
N ALA A 121 -14.83 -4.88 17.88
CA ALA A 121 -15.43 -4.45 19.15
C ALA A 121 -16.96 -4.67 19.24
N SER A 122 -17.62 -5.06 18.14
CA SER A 122 -19.08 -5.17 18.07
C SER A 122 -19.59 -6.45 17.38
N LEU A 123 -19.36 -7.63 17.98
CA LEU A 123 -20.13 -8.90 17.85
C LEU A 123 -20.42 -9.44 16.41
N PRO A 124 -21.20 -10.55 16.30
CA PRO A 124 -20.79 -11.95 16.11
C PRO A 124 -20.53 -12.40 14.65
N LYS A 125 -19.94 -13.60 14.49
CA LYS A 125 -19.76 -14.34 13.22
C LYS A 125 -21.04 -14.33 12.36
N VAL A 126 -20.94 -14.02 11.06
CA VAL A 126 -21.46 -14.78 9.88
C VAL A 126 -21.35 -13.93 8.59
N GLU A 127 -21.02 -14.62 7.49
CA GLU A 127 -21.07 -14.25 6.06
C GLU A 127 -20.06 -13.26 5.47
N SER A 128 -19.11 -13.83 4.70
CA SER A 128 -18.21 -13.13 3.79
C SER A 128 -19.02 -12.38 2.73
N ASN A 129 -19.27 -11.09 2.97
CA ASN A 129 -19.90 -10.23 1.98
C ASN A 129 -18.80 -9.76 0.99
N PRO A 130 -18.77 -10.22 -0.28
CA PRO A 130 -17.63 -10.07 -1.20
C PRO A 130 -17.58 -8.67 -1.85
N ARG A 131 -17.82 -7.61 -1.07
CA ARG A 131 -17.85 -6.24 -1.58
C ARG A 131 -16.43 -5.75 -1.88
N ILE A 132 -16.30 -5.04 -2.99
CA ILE A 132 -15.06 -4.50 -3.50
C ILE A 132 -14.62 -3.32 -2.64
N ARG A 133 -13.42 -3.42 -2.06
CA ARG A 133 -12.84 -2.36 -1.25
C ARG A 133 -12.05 -1.39 -2.12
N VAL A 134 -12.30 -0.10 -1.94
CA VAL A 134 -11.53 0.98 -2.58
C VAL A 134 -10.86 1.87 -1.53
N LEU A 135 -9.70 2.42 -1.85
CA LEU A 135 -8.89 3.24 -0.94
C LEU A 135 -9.19 4.75 -1.00
N PHE A 136 -10.15 5.15 -1.84
CA PHE A 136 -10.53 6.55 -2.03
C PHE A 136 -11.96 6.79 -1.56
N SER A 137 -12.28 8.05 -1.24
CA SER A 137 -13.57 8.43 -0.63
C SER A 137 -14.78 8.13 -1.53
N VAL A 138 -15.98 8.11 -0.94
CA VAL A 138 -17.25 8.03 -1.67
C VAL A 138 -17.34 9.08 -2.78
N ASP A 139 -16.82 10.31 -2.55
CA ASP A 139 -16.78 11.37 -3.56
C ASP A 139 -15.93 10.99 -4.77
N ALA A 140 -14.72 10.46 -4.52
CA ALA A 140 -13.82 10.02 -5.56
C ALA A 140 -14.39 8.82 -6.31
N LEU A 141 -15.05 7.88 -5.61
CA LEU A 141 -15.76 6.75 -6.21
C LEU A 141 -16.89 7.20 -7.12
N ALA A 142 -17.75 8.11 -6.64
CA ALA A 142 -18.84 8.65 -7.43
C ALA A 142 -18.32 9.34 -8.70
N TYR A 143 -17.25 10.13 -8.57
CA TYR A 143 -16.68 10.83 -9.70
C TYR A 143 -15.95 9.89 -10.68
N PHE A 144 -15.25 8.87 -10.19
CA PHE A 144 -14.60 7.86 -11.01
C PHE A 144 -15.62 7.10 -11.87
N PHE A 145 -16.71 6.60 -11.28
CA PHE A 145 -17.79 5.96 -12.03
C PHE A 145 -18.52 6.90 -13.00
N LYS A 146 -18.64 8.19 -12.64
CA LYS A 146 -19.14 9.20 -13.58
C LYS A 146 -18.22 9.37 -14.79
N LEU A 147 -16.90 9.36 -14.59
CA LEU A 147 -15.93 9.43 -15.68
C LEU A 147 -15.97 8.17 -16.54
N MET A 148 -16.02 6.98 -15.94
CA MET A 148 -16.13 5.72 -16.69
C MET A 148 -17.39 5.68 -17.58
N ASN A 149 -18.54 6.08 -17.03
CA ASN A 149 -19.78 6.17 -17.79
C ASN A 149 -19.66 7.20 -18.95
N LYS A 150 -19.11 8.39 -18.67
CA LYS A 150 -18.91 9.43 -19.70
C LYS A 150 -17.89 9.06 -20.77
N ALA A 151 -16.86 8.31 -20.40
CA ALA A 151 -15.81 7.84 -21.31
C ALA A 151 -16.26 6.63 -22.15
N GLY A 152 -17.46 6.10 -21.93
CA GLY A 152 -17.95 4.89 -22.59
C GLY A 152 -17.32 3.59 -22.08
N GLY A 153 -16.56 3.64 -20.98
CA GLY A 153 -15.97 2.46 -20.33
C GLY A 153 -16.97 1.65 -19.50
N LEU A 154 -18.21 2.11 -19.39
CA LEU A 154 -19.30 1.46 -18.68
C LEU A 154 -20.63 1.83 -19.33
N ASP A 155 -21.44 0.83 -19.69
CA ASP A 155 -22.87 1.03 -19.95
C ASP A 155 -23.63 0.92 -18.62
N ALA A 156 -23.98 2.07 -18.07
CA ALA A 156 -24.65 2.18 -16.79
C ALA A 156 -26.17 1.99 -16.85
N GLY A 157 -26.76 1.97 -18.05
CA GLY A 157 -28.20 2.15 -18.21
C GLY A 157 -28.69 3.41 -17.46
N PRO A 158 -29.83 3.35 -16.75
CA PRO A 158 -30.26 4.42 -15.86
C PRO A 158 -29.25 4.66 -14.73
N VAL A 159 -28.82 5.91 -14.56
CA VAL A 159 -27.85 6.30 -13.50
C VAL A 159 -28.28 5.82 -12.11
N THR A 160 -29.58 5.76 -11.82
CA THR A 160 -30.11 5.23 -10.55
C THR A 160 -29.72 3.77 -10.30
N GLN A 161 -29.68 2.93 -11.33
CA GLN A 161 -29.23 1.53 -11.21
C GLN A 161 -27.73 1.46 -10.93
N LEU A 162 -26.93 2.29 -11.60
CA LEU A 162 -25.51 2.42 -11.31
C LEU A 162 -25.26 2.85 -9.86
N ILE A 163 -25.97 3.86 -9.36
CA ILE A 163 -25.87 4.30 -7.96
C ILE A 163 -26.20 3.14 -7.01
N LEU A 164 -27.27 2.39 -7.26
CA LEU A 164 -27.64 1.24 -6.43
C LEU A 164 -26.59 0.13 -6.46
N ALA A 165 -26.03 -0.15 -7.64
CA ALA A 165 -24.98 -1.14 -7.80
C ALA A 165 -23.72 -0.74 -7.05
N ILE A 166 -23.26 0.52 -7.19
CA ILE A 166 -22.10 1.03 -6.46
C ILE A 166 -22.36 0.95 -4.96
N SER A 167 -23.54 1.38 -4.51
CA SER A 167 -23.92 1.39 -3.10
C SER A 167 -23.87 0.04 -2.42
N LYS A 168 -24.22 -1.03 -3.16
CA LYS A 168 -24.25 -2.41 -2.65
C LYS A 168 -22.91 -3.12 -2.75
N ASN A 169 -22.11 -2.81 -3.76
CA ASN A 169 -20.93 -3.60 -4.09
C ASN A 169 -19.61 -2.99 -3.62
N PHE A 170 -19.58 -1.72 -3.19
CA PHE A 170 -18.34 -1.04 -2.83
C PHE A 170 -18.27 -0.63 -1.36
N ILE A 171 -17.06 -0.69 -0.81
CA ILE A 171 -16.70 -0.18 0.51
C ILE A 171 -15.63 0.91 0.33
N THR A 172 -15.87 2.10 0.89
CA THR A 172 -14.90 3.20 0.91
C THR A 172 -14.44 3.52 2.34
N PRO A 173 -13.40 4.33 2.53
CA PRO A 173 -13.06 4.86 3.84
C PRO A 173 -14.22 5.69 4.42
N GLY A 174 -14.50 5.54 5.72
CA GLY A 174 -15.46 6.36 6.48
C GLY A 174 -16.90 5.84 6.60
N ILE A 175 -17.25 4.71 5.97
CA ILE A 175 -18.62 4.14 6.02
C ILE A 175 -18.75 2.87 6.88
N GLY A 176 -17.64 2.37 7.43
CA GLY A 176 -17.63 1.14 8.24
C GLY A 176 -18.09 -0.09 7.43
N ASP A 177 -18.85 -0.97 8.07
CA ASP A 177 -19.53 -2.11 7.44
C ASP A 177 -20.86 -1.73 6.76
N GLY A 178 -21.25 -0.46 6.82
CA GLY A 178 -22.46 0.05 6.21
C GLY A 178 -22.46 -0.02 4.68
N TYR A 179 -23.63 0.17 4.08
CA TYR A 179 -23.75 0.44 2.65
C TYR A 179 -23.54 1.93 2.39
N ILE A 180 -22.96 2.28 1.23
CA ILE A 180 -22.96 3.68 0.81
C ILE A 180 -24.41 4.11 0.62
N SER A 181 -24.85 5.17 1.31
CA SER A 181 -26.19 5.71 1.11
C SER A 181 -26.40 6.11 -0.36
N PRO A 182 -27.39 5.54 -1.07
CA PRO A 182 -27.67 5.88 -2.47
C PRO A 182 -27.96 7.36 -2.69
N ASN A 183 -28.60 8.01 -1.70
CA ASN A 183 -28.89 9.44 -1.75
C ASN A 183 -27.61 10.27 -1.64
N SER A 184 -26.73 9.92 -0.70
CA SER A 184 -25.41 10.56 -0.57
C SER A 184 -24.58 10.39 -1.84
N LEU A 185 -24.54 9.16 -2.38
CA LEU A 185 -23.81 8.86 -3.60
C LEU A 185 -24.38 9.61 -4.82
N THR A 186 -25.71 9.73 -4.92
CA THR A 186 -26.37 10.53 -5.96
C THR A 186 -25.93 12.00 -5.92
N THR A 187 -25.90 12.59 -4.73
CA THR A 187 -25.45 13.98 -4.56
C THR A 187 -23.99 14.13 -4.98
N LYS A 188 -23.11 13.23 -4.52
CA LYS A 188 -21.67 13.25 -4.84
C LYS A 188 -21.38 12.99 -6.32
N TYR A 189 -22.21 12.17 -6.96
CA TYR A 189 -22.15 11.93 -8.40
C TYR A 189 -22.52 13.19 -9.20
N LYS A 190 -23.55 13.92 -8.76
CA LYS A 190 -23.97 15.17 -9.43
C LYS A 190 -22.99 16.31 -9.16
N GLN A 191 -22.67 16.54 -7.90
CA GLN A 191 -21.91 17.69 -7.40
C GLN A 191 -20.46 17.31 -7.09
N VAL A 192 -19.62 17.43 -8.10
CA VAL A 192 -18.19 17.12 -7.99
C VAL A 192 -17.43 18.40 -7.67
N VAL A 193 -16.68 18.41 -6.58
CA VAL A 193 -15.81 19.52 -6.20
C VAL A 193 -14.42 19.37 -6.81
N GLN A 194 -13.71 20.48 -6.98
CA GLN A 194 -12.38 20.52 -7.61
C GLN A 194 -11.38 19.56 -6.94
N ASN A 195 -11.36 19.51 -5.61
CA ASN A 195 -10.50 18.60 -4.86
C ASN A 195 -10.75 17.13 -5.19
N THR A 196 -12.02 16.74 -5.39
CA THR A 196 -12.38 15.38 -5.82
C THR A 196 -11.84 15.09 -7.21
N ALA A 197 -11.95 16.06 -8.13
CA ALA A 197 -11.45 15.88 -9.49
C ALA A 197 -9.92 15.76 -9.55
N ILE A 198 -9.19 16.54 -8.75
CA ILE A 198 -7.74 16.44 -8.62
C ILE A 198 -7.35 15.05 -8.13
N ARG A 199 -8.00 14.54 -7.08
CA ARG A 199 -7.71 13.20 -6.53
C ARG A 199 -7.93 12.09 -7.57
N VAL A 200 -9.05 12.14 -8.31
CA VAL A 200 -9.33 11.14 -9.35
C VAL A 200 -8.35 11.27 -10.53
N ARG A 201 -7.94 12.49 -10.91
CA ARG A 201 -6.90 12.69 -11.92
C ARG A 201 -5.58 12.03 -11.53
N VAL A 202 -5.14 12.18 -10.29
CA VAL A 202 -3.91 11.55 -9.78
C VAL A 202 -4.00 10.02 -9.91
N LEU A 203 -5.15 9.43 -9.55
CA LEU A 203 -5.40 7.99 -9.71
C LEU A 203 -5.29 7.56 -11.18
N LEU A 204 -5.95 8.28 -12.09
CA LEU A 204 -5.97 7.97 -13.52
C LEU A 204 -4.59 8.10 -14.16
N VAL A 205 -3.82 9.13 -13.81
CA VAL A 205 -2.44 9.29 -14.30
C VAL A 205 -1.56 8.13 -13.82
N ARG A 206 -1.75 7.67 -12.58
CA ARG A 206 -1.03 6.50 -12.07
C ARG A 206 -1.40 5.22 -12.83
N MET A 207 -2.67 5.02 -13.15
CA MET A 207 -3.11 3.89 -13.98
C MET A 207 -2.51 3.96 -15.39
N LEU A 208 -2.45 5.15 -15.99
CA LEU A 208 -1.82 5.35 -17.29
C LEU A 208 -0.33 4.99 -17.25
N LYS A 209 0.40 5.42 -16.22
CA LYS A 209 1.81 5.04 -16.04
C LYS A 209 2.00 3.52 -15.97
N LEU A 210 1.13 2.82 -15.25
CA LEU A 210 1.19 1.35 -15.18
C LEU A 210 0.95 0.70 -16.55
N LEU A 211 0.03 1.24 -17.35
CA LEU A 211 -0.18 0.77 -18.74
C LEU A 211 1.06 1.06 -19.59
N ASP A 212 1.63 2.25 -19.47
CA ASP A 212 2.82 2.62 -20.23
C ASP A 212 4.02 1.72 -19.86
N GLU A 213 4.17 1.35 -18.58
CA GLU A 213 5.19 0.42 -18.08
C GLU A 213 4.97 -1.03 -18.55
N GLU A 214 3.72 -1.45 -18.79
CA GLU A 214 3.40 -2.81 -19.23
C GLU A 214 3.61 -3.02 -20.74
N PHE A 215 3.49 -1.96 -21.54
CA PHE A 215 3.45 -2.05 -23.00
C PHE A 215 4.49 -1.20 -23.76
N ASN A 216 5.37 -0.45 -23.08
CA ASN A 216 6.53 0.24 -23.68
C ASN A 216 7.85 -0.23 -23.07
#